data_AF-A0AAN6SBN6-F1
#
_entry.id   AF-A0AAN6SBN6-F1
#
_cell.length_a   1.000
_cell.length_b   1.000
_cell.length_c   1.000
_cell.angle_alpha   90.00
_cell.angle_beta   90.00
_cell.angle_gamma   90.00
#
_symmetry.space_group_name_H-M   'P 1'
#
loop_
_entity.id
_entity.type
_entity.pdbx_description
1 polymer ?
#
loop_
_entity_poly.entity_id
_entity_poly.type
_entity_poly.pdbx_seq_one_letter_code
_entity_poly.pdbx_strand_id
1 'polypeptide(L)'
;MHLILTGATGLVGSAVLDAMMKTKEITKISIISRRPVKMAEDAKDPSRINVILQKDFDKYDSDLLSQLKGATGCVWALGISQNAVGKEYVPLSYPLHFLFFFFFFFF
;
A
#
# COMPACT_ATOMS: atom_id res chain seq x y z
N MET A 1 11.38 -0.52 11.75
CA MET A 1 9.97 -0.11 11.60
C MET A 1 9.31 -0.86 10.45
N HIS A 2 8.03 -1.19 10.57
CA HIS A 2 7.25 -1.80 9.49
C HIS A 2 6.26 -0.79 8.93
N LEU A 3 6.37 -0.46 7.65
CA LEU A 3 5.46 0.46 6.97
C LEU A 3 4.66 -0.22 5.87
N ILE A 4 3.43 0.26 5.68
CA ILE A 4 2.53 -0.17 4.60
C ILE A 4 2.51 0.90 3.52
N LEU A 5 2.56 0.49 2.25
CA LEU A 5 2.41 1.38 1.10
C LEU A 5 1.32 0.86 0.17
N THR A 6 0.38 1.73 -0.18
CA THR A 6 -0.59 1.46 -1.26
C THR A 6 -0.30 2.38 -2.45
N GLY A 7 -0.66 1.96 -3.66
CA GLY A 7 -0.48 2.79 -4.86
C GLY A 7 0.97 3.00 -5.28
N ALA A 8 1.88 2.08 -4.94
CA ALA A 8 3.33 2.15 -5.21
C ALA A 8 3.74 2.35 -6.69
N THR A 9 2.81 2.15 -7.63
CA THR A 9 3.06 2.31 -9.07
C THR A 9 2.63 3.67 -9.63
N GLY A 10 1.99 4.51 -8.83
CA GLY A 10 1.66 5.90 -9.19
C GLY A 10 2.83 6.84 -8.93
N LEU A 11 2.73 8.09 -9.40
CA LEU A 11 3.80 9.09 -9.30
C LEU A 11 4.25 9.34 -7.84
N VAL A 12 3.30 9.54 -6.93
CA VAL A 12 3.61 9.76 -5.52
C VAL A 12 4.06 8.47 -4.86
N GLY A 13 3.37 7.36 -5.11
CA GLY A 13 3.68 6.07 -4.49
C GLY A 13 5.06 5.54 -4.86
N SER A 14 5.55 5.78 -6.08
CA SER A 14 6.89 5.36 -6.50
C SER A 14 7.99 6.18 -5.81
N ALA A 15 7.81 7.49 -5.66
CA ALA A 15 8.72 8.34 -4.90
C ALA A 15 8.77 7.95 -3.41
N VAL A 16 7.61 7.62 -2.83
CA VAL A 16 7.53 7.11 -1.46
C VAL A 16 8.26 5.77 -1.33
N LEU A 17 8.05 4.83 -2.26
CA LEU A 17 8.74 3.54 -2.23
C LEU A 17 10.27 3.73 -2.30
N ASP A 18 10.76 4.58 -3.19
CA ASP A 18 12.17 4.92 -3.29
C ASP A 18 12.73 5.49 -1.98
N ALA A 19 12.02 6.41 -1.34
CA ALA A 19 12.39 6.97 -0.03
C ALA A 19 12.39 5.90 1.07
N MET A 20 11.38 5.02 1.10
CA MET A 20 11.29 3.95 2.09
C MET A 20 12.45 2.96 1.97
N MET A 21 12.87 2.61 0.74
CA MET A 21 14.01 1.71 0.49
C MET A 21 15.34 2.32 0.95
N LYS A 22 15.51 3.64 0.81
CA LYS A 22 16.74 4.36 1.21
C LYS A 22 16.84 4.62 2.72
N THR A 23 15.72 4.54 3.43
CA THR A 23 15.65 4.77 4.88
C THR A 23 16.05 3.49 5.61
N LYS A 24 17.02 3.57 6.54
CA LYS A 24 17.59 2.40 7.22
C LYS A 24 16.72 1.90 8.37
N GLU A 25 15.96 2.81 8.97
CA GLU A 25 15.06 2.56 10.10
C GLU A 25 13.83 1.75 9.68
N ILE A 26 13.48 1.77 8.37
CA ILE A 26 12.41 0.96 7.81
C ILE A 26 12.95 -0.43 7.51
N THR A 27 12.59 -1.40 8.34
CA THR A 27 13.10 -2.77 8.29
C THR A 27 12.13 -3.73 7.60
N LYS A 28 10.89 -3.31 7.34
CA LYS A 28 9.87 -4.07 6.61
C LYS A 28 8.95 -3.13 5.86
N ILE A 29 8.68 -3.41 4.59
CA ILE A 29 7.81 -2.66 3.69
C ILE A 29 6.78 -3.65 3.15
N SER A 30 5.52 -3.45 3.49
CA SER A 30 4.40 -4.21 2.91
C SER A 30 3.69 -3.35 1.87
N ILE A 31 3.77 -3.77 0.61
CA ILE A 31 3.16 -3.05 -0.50
C ILE A 31 1.85 -3.74 -0.86
N ILE A 32 0.72 -3.06 -0.71
CA ILE A 32 -0.57 -3.57 -1.15
C ILE A 32 -0.83 -3.01 -2.55
N SER A 33 -0.92 -3.88 -3.56
CA SER A 33 -1.04 -3.48 -4.96
C SER A 33 -1.98 -4.38 -5.74
N ARG A 34 -2.69 -3.82 -6.72
CA ARG A 34 -3.52 -4.58 -7.66
C ARG A 34 -2.71 -5.32 -8.72
N ARG A 35 -1.45 -4.91 -8.90
CA ARG A 35 -0.54 -5.38 -9.97
C ARG A 35 0.89 -5.49 -9.44
N PRO A 36 1.76 -6.27 -10.11
CA PRO A 36 3.17 -6.33 -9.78
C PRO A 36 3.81 -4.94 -9.72
N VAL A 37 4.79 -4.78 -8.83
CA VAL A 37 5.46 -3.50 -8.58
C VAL A 37 6.91 -3.63 -9.04
N LYS A 38 7.16 -3.23 -10.30
CA LYS A 38 8.45 -3.43 -10.96
C LYS A 38 9.63 -2.86 -10.15
N MET A 39 9.45 -1.69 -9.54
CA MET A 39 10.46 -1.07 -8.67
C MET A 39 10.84 -1.95 -7.47
N ALA A 40 9.88 -2.67 -6.87
CA ALA A 40 10.15 -3.57 -5.76
C ALA A 40 10.90 -4.84 -6.23
N GLU A 41 10.57 -5.36 -7.41
CA GLU A 41 11.29 -6.48 -8.02
C GLU A 41 12.75 -6.12 -8.35
N ASP A 42 12.95 -4.93 -8.93
CA ASP A 42 14.26 -4.44 -9.35
C ASP A 42 15.18 -4.11 -8.16
N ALA A 43 14.59 -3.78 -7.00
CA ALA A 43 15.34 -3.53 -5.77
C ALA A 43 16.06 -4.77 -5.22
N LYS A 44 15.62 -5.99 -5.59
CA LYS A 44 16.22 -7.27 -5.18
C LYS A 44 16.42 -7.40 -3.66
N ASP A 45 15.51 -6.84 -2.87
CA ASP A 45 15.51 -6.91 -1.41
C ASP A 45 14.27 -7.65 -0.88
N PRO A 46 14.19 -8.98 -1.06
CA PRO A 46 13.06 -9.78 -0.57
C PRO A 46 13.02 -9.87 0.96
N SER A 47 14.09 -9.46 1.66
CA SER A 47 14.17 -9.51 3.11
C SER A 47 13.37 -8.39 3.77
N ARG A 48 13.33 -7.21 3.14
CA ARG A 48 12.60 -6.03 3.63
C ARG A 48 11.32 -5.78 2.86
N ILE A 49 11.22 -6.13 1.58
CA ILE A 49 10.10 -5.75 0.72
C ILE A 49 9.19 -6.95 0.45
N ASN A 50 7.92 -6.82 0.83
CA ASN A 50 6.87 -7.80 0.53
C ASN A 50 5.76 -7.14 -0.31
N VAL A 51 5.51 -7.66 -1.51
CA VAL A 51 4.41 -7.20 -2.38
C VAL A 51 3.23 -8.14 -2.22
N ILE A 52 2.12 -7.62 -1.70
CA ILE A 52 0.88 -8.34 -1.50
C ILE A 52 -0.11 -7.92 -2.59
N LEU A 53 -0.46 -8.88 -3.45
CA LEU A 53 -1.37 -8.63 -4.56
C LEU A 53 -2.82 -8.71 -4.10
N GLN A 54 -3.42 -7.54 -3.84
CA GLN A 54 -4.83 -7.39 -3.48
C GLN A 54 -5.57 -6.76 -4.66
N LYS A 55 -6.50 -7.51 -5.27
CA LYS A 55 -7.31 -7.00 -6.40
C LYS A 55 -8.50 -6.16 -5.94
N ASP A 56 -9.11 -6.55 -4.82
CA ASP A 56 -10.31 -5.96 -4.27
C ASP A 56 -10.01 -5.29 -2.92
N PHE A 57 -10.11 -3.96 -2.86
CA PHE A 57 -9.84 -3.17 -1.64
C PHE A 57 -11.08 -3.00 -0.76
N ASP A 58 -12.23 -3.53 -1.19
CA ASP A 58 -13.45 -3.59 -0.37
C ASP A 58 -13.43 -4.83 0.54
N LYS A 59 -12.41 -5.69 0.44
CA LYS A 59 -12.24 -6.88 1.28
C LYS A 59 -10.81 -7.01 1.78
N TYR A 60 -10.67 -7.18 3.08
CA TYR A 60 -9.39 -7.48 3.74
C TYR A 60 -9.54 -8.81 4.46
N ASP A 61 -8.94 -9.87 3.92
CA ASP A 61 -8.97 -11.19 4.54
C ASP A 61 -8.00 -11.28 5.73
N SER A 62 -8.18 -12.33 6.54
CA SER A 62 -7.33 -12.61 7.70
C SER A 62 -5.86 -12.78 7.34
N ASP A 63 -5.58 -13.29 6.14
CA ASP A 63 -4.23 -13.62 5.70
C ASP A 63 -3.46 -12.34 5.37
N LEU A 64 -4.08 -11.39 4.67
CA LEU A 64 -3.58 -10.04 4.45
C LEU A 64 -3.35 -9.33 5.79
N LEU A 65 -4.33 -9.37 6.69
CA LEU A 65 -4.24 -8.77 8.02
C LEU A 65 -3.04 -9.32 8.81
N SER A 66 -2.83 -10.64 8.77
CA SER A 66 -1.73 -11.28 9.48
C SER A 66 -0.35 -10.80 8.99
N GLN A 67 -0.21 -10.55 7.68
CA GLN A 67 1.03 -10.08 7.08
C GLN A 67 1.35 -8.61 7.44
N LEU A 68 0.30 -7.82 7.65
CA LEU A 68 0.39 -6.40 7.96
C LEU A 68 0.55 -6.13 9.47
N LYS A 69 0.28 -7.12 10.33
CA LYS A 69 0.42 -7.01 11.79
C LYS A 69 1.77 -6.44 12.21
N GLY A 70 1.74 -5.49 13.14
CA GLY A 70 2.93 -4.81 13.66
C GLY A 70 3.42 -3.64 12.82
N ALA A 71 2.72 -3.29 11.73
CA ALA A 71 2.99 -2.05 11.02
C ALA A 71 2.73 -0.84 11.92
N THR A 72 3.62 0.13 11.84
CA THR A 72 3.60 1.35 12.67
C THR A 72 3.15 2.58 11.88
N GLY A 73 2.82 2.41 10.61
CA GLY A 73 2.40 3.49 9.73
C GLY A 73 1.98 2.99 8.35
N CYS A 74 1.14 3.76 7.68
CA CYS A 74 0.76 3.53 6.30
C CYS A 74 0.84 4.82 5.50
N VAL A 75 1.37 4.72 4.27
CA VAL A 75 1.20 5.73 3.25
C VAL A 75 0.15 5.25 2.25
N TRP A 76 -0.97 5.97 2.22
CA TRP A 76 -2.05 5.73 1.27
C TRP A 76 -1.86 6.59 0.02
N ALA A 77 -1.30 6.01 -1.04
CA ALA A 77 -1.11 6.68 -2.33
C ALA A 77 -1.98 6.05 -3.44
N LEU A 78 -3.08 5.40 -3.07
CA LEU A 78 -4.10 4.99 -4.03
C LEU A 78 -4.90 6.20 -4.51
N GLY A 79 -4.87 6.42 -5.80
CA GLY A 79 -5.70 7.40 -6.49
C GLY A 79 -5.88 6.97 -7.94
N ILE A 80 -6.95 7.46 -8.54
CA ILE A 80 -7.11 7.43 -9.99
C ILE A 80 -6.66 8.77 -10.56
N SER A 81 -6.10 8.76 -11.77
CA SER A 81 -5.80 10.01 -12.48
C SER A 81 -7.08 10.82 -12.62
N GLN A 82 -7.03 12.13 -12.35
CA GLN A 82 -8.17 13.03 -12.58
C GLN A 82 -8.68 12.95 -14.02
N ASN A 83 -7.78 12.69 -14.99
CA ASN A 83 -8.12 12.52 -16.39
C ASN A 83 -8.80 11.17 -16.72
N ALA A 84 -8.76 10.23 -15.79
CA ALA A 84 -9.41 8.91 -15.88
C ALA A 84 -10.68 8.84 -15.00
N VAL A 85 -11.04 9.93 -14.31
CA VAL A 85 -12.33 10.06 -13.63
C VAL A 85 -13.36 10.35 -14.72
N GLY A 86 -14.16 9.36 -15.10
CA GLY A 86 -15.43 9.65 -15.77
C GLY A 86 -16.30 10.51 -14.85
N LYS A 87 -17.41 11.09 -15.32
CA LYS A 87 -18.36 11.79 -14.42
C LYS A 87 -18.90 10.90 -13.28
N GLU A 88 -18.63 9.60 -13.33
CA GLU A 88 -18.87 8.66 -12.25
C GLU A 88 -17.95 8.91 -11.05
N TYR A 89 -18.61 9.13 -9.93
CA TYR A 89 -18.02 9.30 -8.60
C TYR A 89 -17.08 8.14 -8.29
N VAL A 90 -15.85 8.44 -7.86
CA VAL A 90 -15.03 7.42 -7.19
C VAL A 90 -15.77 7.04 -5.91
N PRO A 91 -16.08 5.75 -5.68
CA PRO A 91 -16.74 5.32 -4.47
C PRO A 91 -15.93 5.81 -3.26
N LEU A 92 -16.58 6.61 -2.39
CA LEU A 92 -16.00 7.03 -1.11
C LEU A 92 -15.73 5.82 -0.18
N SER A 93 -16.21 4.63 -0.54
CA SER A 93 -16.01 3.37 0.18
C SER A 93 -14.54 3.00 0.31
N TYR A 94 -13.71 3.22 -0.71
CA TYR A 94 -12.29 2.86 -0.65
C TYR A 94 -11.53 3.58 0.47
N PRO A 95 -11.55 4.93 0.57
CA PRO A 95 -10.89 5.62 1.66
C PRO A 95 -11.57 5.37 3.01
N LEU A 96 -12.91 5.24 3.09
CA LEU A 96 -13.58 4.96 4.36
C LEU A 96 -13.28 3.56 4.91
N HIS A 97 -13.36 2.53 4.07
CA HIS A 97 -13.08 1.16 4.49
C HIS A 97 -11.62 1.00 4.87
N PHE A 98 -10.71 1.69 4.19
CA PHE A 98 -9.32 1.76 4.62
C PHE A 98 -9.13 2.55 5.91
N LEU A 99 -9.79 3.70 6.10
CA LEU A 99 -9.66 4.45 7.35
C LEU A 99 -10.16 3.61 8.53
N PHE A 100 -11.29 2.91 8.34
CA PHE A 100 -11.85 1.98 9.31
C PHE A 100 -10.87 0.83 9.58
N PHE A 101 -10.34 0.21 8.52
CA PHE A 101 -9.31 -0.83 8.59
C PHE A 101 -8.06 -0.35 9.36
N PHE A 102 -7.54 0.83 9.04
CA PHE A 102 -6.30 1.34 9.62
C PHE A 102 -6.50 1.74 11.08
N PHE A 103 -7.62 2.40 11.41
CA PHE A 103 -7.92 2.77 12.79
C PHE A 103 -8.28 1.59 13.70
N PHE A 104 -9.02 0.58 13.22
CA PHE A 104 -9.45 -0.54 14.07
C PHE A 104 -8.43 -1.68 14.22
N PHE A 105 -7.51 -1.86 13.27
CA PHE A 105 -6.53 -2.95 13.34
C PHE A 105 -5.14 -2.52 13.80
N PHE A 106 -4.82 -1.23 13.75
CA PHE A 106 -3.50 -0.71 14.13
C PHE A 106 -3.49 0.18 15.38
N PHE A 107 -4.66 0.51 15.95
CA PHE A 107 -4.83 1.16 17.25
C PHE A 107 -5.88 0.40 18.07
#